data_AF-A0A9P6TUX3-F1
#
_entry.id   AF-A0A9P6TUX3-F1
#
_cell.length_a   1.000
_cell.length_b   1.000
_cell.length_c   1.000
_cell.angle_alpha   90.00
_cell.angle_beta   90.00
_cell.angle_gamma   90.00
#
_symmetry.space_group_name_H-M   'P 1'
#
loop_
_entity.id
_entity.type
_entity.pdbx_description
1 polymer ?
#
loop_
_entity_poly.entity_id
_entity_poly.type
_entity_poly.pdbx_seq_one_letter_code
_entity_poly.pdbx_strand_id
1 'polypeptide(L)'
;MARLDRTLAINEATVTINTMETQARQGQGIKNAAYKTVQRNLRASVPFAESVKKELVAAMEKDKADEETIKIHLVQGEADLAIRSRARELATSTKLVVVVANDADYCLGPEIKWLLRPWGSRYIQYDIPTCLDKVALSRAQYQALGVVSHTDYSFNLPRLGIATNIKIIKAISD
;
A
#
# COMPACT_ATOMS: atom_id res chain seq x y z
N MET A 1 -9.34 3.82 -8.24
CA MET A 1 -9.22 4.44 -6.90
C MET A 1 -9.68 5.89 -6.93
N ALA A 2 -10.52 6.30 -5.99
CA ALA A 2 -10.91 7.70 -5.87
C ALA A 2 -9.71 8.52 -5.40
N ARG A 3 -9.11 9.32 -6.29
CA ARG A 3 -8.38 10.52 -5.86
C ARG A 3 -9.36 11.25 -4.95
N LEU A 4 -9.11 11.31 -3.65
CA LEU A 4 -9.79 12.28 -2.81
C LEU A 4 -9.53 13.62 -3.48
N ASP A 5 -10.59 14.22 -4.03
CA ASP A 5 -10.52 15.57 -4.56
C ASP A 5 -9.88 16.43 -3.47
N ARG A 6 -8.84 17.19 -3.80
CA ARG A 6 -8.14 18.08 -2.86
C ARG A 6 -9.14 18.91 -2.06
N THR A 7 -10.21 19.35 -2.72
CA THR A 7 -11.31 20.09 -2.12
C THR A 7 -12.00 19.26 -1.04
N LEU A 8 -12.31 17.99 -1.32
CA LEU A 8 -12.93 17.07 -0.38
C LEU A 8 -11.99 16.76 0.80
N ALA A 9 -10.70 16.51 0.54
CA ALA A 9 -9.70 16.28 1.59
C ALA A 9 -9.56 17.49 2.53
N ILE A 10 -9.48 18.70 1.99
CA ILE A 10 -9.44 19.94 2.78
C ILE A 10 -10.73 20.13 3.58
N ASN A 11 -11.89 19.86 2.98
CA ASN A 11 -13.18 19.98 3.66
C ASN A 11 -13.28 19.02 4.84
N GLU A 12 -12.93 17.75 4.66
CA GLU A 12 -12.94 16.76 5.75
C GLU A 12 -11.95 17.11 6.87
N ALA A 13 -10.75 17.60 6.52
CA ALA A 13 -9.79 18.08 7.51
C ALA A 13 -10.36 19.26 8.31
N THR A 14 -10.96 20.23 7.62
CA THR A 14 -11.58 21.42 8.23
C THR A 14 -12.73 21.05 9.17
N VAL A 15 -13.65 20.17 8.75
CA VAL A 15 -14.75 19.69 9.60
C VAL A 15 -14.22 19.01 10.86
N THR A 16 -13.18 18.19 10.72
CA THR A 16 -12.56 17.51 11.87
C THR A 16 -11.91 18.50 12.82
N ILE A 17 -11.19 19.51 12.30
CA ILE A 17 -10.58 20.59 13.09
C ILE A 17 -11.65 21.38 13.85
N ASN A 18 -12.73 21.80 13.19
CA ASN A 18 -13.83 22.54 13.83
C ASN A 18 -14.50 21.74 14.94
N THR A 19 -14.61 20.42 14.76
CA THR A 19 -15.12 19.50 15.79
C THR A 19 -14.17 19.43 16.98
N MET A 20 -12.85 19.33 16.72
CA MET A 20 -11.82 19.34 17.77
C MET A 20 -11.82 20.66 18.56
N GLU A 21 -11.96 21.80 17.88
CA GLU A 21 -12.07 23.12 18.53
C GLU A 21 -13.30 23.22 19.42
N THR A 22 -14.45 22.71 18.96
CA THR A 22 -15.69 22.67 19.74
C THR A 22 -15.52 21.81 20.99
N GLN A 23 -14.91 20.63 20.86
CA GLN A 23 -14.61 19.75 21.98
C GLN A 23 -13.68 20.40 23.00
N ALA A 24 -12.60 21.04 22.52
CA ALA A 24 -11.67 21.74 23.39
C ALA A 24 -12.35 22.87 24.17
N ARG A 25 -13.21 23.67 23.52
CA ARG A 25 -14.00 24.73 24.18
C ARG A 25 -14.98 24.18 25.21
N GLN A 26 -15.47 22.96 25.03
CA GLN A 26 -16.35 22.26 25.97
C GLN A 26 -15.58 21.48 27.05
N GLY A 27 -14.25 21.61 27.13
CA GLY A 27 -13.42 20.87 28.09
C GLY A 27 -13.34 19.37 27.83
N GLN A 28 -13.72 18.91 26.63
CA GLN A 28 -13.67 17.51 26.24
C GLN A 28 -12.29 17.13 25.70
N GLY A 29 -11.83 15.92 26.02
CA GLY A 29 -10.59 15.38 25.48
C GLY A 29 -10.72 15.04 23.99
N ILE A 30 -9.71 15.46 23.21
CA ILE A 30 -9.63 15.15 21.78
C ILE A 30 -9.07 13.74 21.58
N LYS A 31 -9.77 12.91 20.80
CA LYS A 31 -9.35 11.53 20.52
C LYS A 31 -8.18 11.49 19.53
N ASN A 32 -7.24 10.57 19.74
CA ASN A 32 -6.14 10.28 18.79
C ASN A 32 -6.61 10.02 17.35
N ALA A 33 -7.81 9.44 17.18
CA ALA A 33 -8.40 9.22 15.86
C ALA A 33 -8.62 10.53 15.08
N ALA A 34 -9.01 11.63 15.75
CA ALA A 34 -9.23 12.92 15.12
C ALA A 34 -7.93 13.50 14.55
N TYR A 35 -6.83 13.45 15.32
CA TYR A 35 -5.50 13.85 14.85
C TYR A 35 -5.05 13.04 13.63
N LYS A 36 -5.27 11.72 13.64
CA LYS A 36 -4.95 10.85 12.49
C LYS A 36 -5.78 11.23 11.25
N THR A 37 -7.07 11.53 11.41
CA THR A 37 -7.94 11.96 10.31
C THR A 37 -7.46 13.27 9.69
N VAL A 38 -7.14 14.28 10.53
CA VAL A 38 -6.59 15.57 10.06
C VAL A 38 -5.28 15.35 9.31
N GLN A 39 -4.34 14.62 9.90
CA GLN A 39 -3.04 14.34 9.27
C GLN A 39 -3.18 13.64 7.92
N ARG A 40 -4.04 12.63 7.83
CA ARG A 40 -4.31 11.88 6.60
C ARG A 40 -4.85 12.79 5.50
N ASN A 41 -5.86 13.60 5.82
CA ASN A 41 -6.55 14.44 4.85
C ASN A 41 -5.70 15.63 4.41
N LEU A 42 -4.90 16.22 5.32
CA LEU A 42 -3.92 17.24 4.95
C LEU A 42 -2.82 16.69 4.04
N ARG A 43 -2.32 15.46 4.29
CA ARG A 43 -1.37 14.82 3.37
C ARG A 43 -1.98 14.60 1.98
N ALA A 44 -3.23 14.15 1.92
CA ALA A 44 -3.95 13.98 0.66
C ALA A 44 -4.21 15.33 -0.06
N SER A 45 -4.22 16.44 0.67
CA SER A 45 -4.42 17.79 0.10
C SER A 45 -3.20 18.39 -0.60
N VAL A 46 -2.02 17.74 -0.48
CA VAL A 46 -0.79 18.13 -1.16
C VAL A 46 -0.62 17.26 -2.41
N PRO A 47 -1.13 17.69 -3.57
CA PRO A 47 -0.91 16.95 -4.81
C PRO A 47 0.58 17.04 -5.18
N PHE A 48 1.23 15.90 -5.41
CA PHE A 48 2.45 15.87 -6.18
C PHE A 48 2.10 16.15 -7.64
N ALA A 49 2.27 17.40 -8.05
CA ALA A 49 2.08 17.82 -9.43
C ALA A 49 2.98 17.00 -10.36
N GLU A 50 2.49 16.73 -11.57
CA GLU A 50 3.22 15.91 -12.53
C GLU A 50 4.56 16.54 -12.93
N SER A 51 4.63 17.88 -12.97
CA SER A 51 5.89 18.62 -13.15
C SER A 51 6.90 18.33 -12.07
N VAL A 52 6.48 18.35 -10.79
CA VAL A 52 7.35 18.06 -9.64
C VAL A 52 7.88 16.62 -9.69
N LYS A 53 7.05 15.65 -10.11
CA LYS A 53 7.52 14.27 -10.30
C LYS A 53 8.60 14.18 -11.38
N LYS A 54 8.40 14.87 -12.51
CA LYS A 54 9.38 14.89 -13.61
C LYS A 54 10.69 15.54 -13.19
N GLU A 55 10.63 16.65 -12.46
CA GLU A 55 11.81 17.32 -11.90
C GLU A 55 12.57 16.39 -10.93
N LEU A 56 11.85 15.67 -10.06
CA LEU A 56 12.46 14.71 -9.15
C LEU A 56 13.16 13.57 -9.91
N VAL A 57 12.52 13.02 -10.94
CA VAL A 57 13.14 11.97 -11.77
C VAL A 57 14.39 12.50 -12.46
N ALA A 58 14.32 13.67 -13.08
CA ALA A 58 15.48 14.27 -13.75
C ALA A 58 16.64 14.53 -12.77
N ALA A 59 16.34 14.97 -11.54
CA ALA A 59 17.36 15.16 -10.51
C ALA A 59 17.99 13.82 -10.09
N MET A 60 17.19 12.77 -9.89
CA MET A 60 17.70 11.45 -9.50
C MET A 60 18.47 10.76 -10.63
N GLU A 61 18.08 10.96 -11.89
CA GLU A 61 18.83 10.46 -13.05
C GLU A 61 20.18 11.18 -13.19
N LYS A 62 20.21 12.50 -12.95
CA LYS A 62 21.45 13.29 -12.96
C LYS A 62 22.43 12.85 -11.87
N ASP A 63 21.94 12.62 -10.65
CA ASP A 63 22.77 12.15 -9.53
C ASP A 63 23.31 10.73 -9.73
N LYS A 64 22.71 9.96 -10.64
CA LYS A 64 23.05 8.56 -10.92
C LYS A 64 23.58 8.32 -12.33
N ALA A 65 23.98 9.39 -13.02
CA ALA A 65 24.41 9.33 -14.41
C ALA A 65 25.58 8.35 -14.64
N ASP A 66 26.34 8.02 -13.60
CA ASP A 66 27.48 7.09 -13.64
C ASP A 66 27.16 5.66 -13.16
N GLU A 67 25.93 5.40 -12.68
CA GLU A 67 25.51 4.09 -12.18
C GLU A 67 24.52 3.41 -13.14
N GLU A 68 25.01 2.48 -13.99
CA GLU A 68 24.15 1.66 -14.89
C GLU A 68 23.08 0.82 -14.17
N THR A 69 23.11 0.78 -12.84
CA THR A 69 22.32 -0.15 -12.02
C THR A 69 20.94 0.38 -11.63
N ILE A 70 20.70 1.70 -11.67
CA ILE A 70 19.45 2.29 -11.18
C ILE A 70 18.70 2.98 -12.32
N LYS A 71 17.55 2.40 -12.67
CA LYS A 71 16.64 2.94 -13.68
C LYS A 71 15.35 3.39 -13.01
N ILE A 72 14.92 4.61 -13.35
CA ILE A 72 13.70 5.20 -12.81
C ILE A 72 12.63 5.17 -13.91
N HIS A 73 11.44 4.70 -13.57
CA HIS A 73 10.34 4.57 -14.51
C HIS A 73 9.16 5.41 -14.03
N LEU A 74 8.79 6.43 -14.80
CA LEU A 74 7.50 7.09 -14.63
C LEU A 74 6.42 6.21 -15.24
N VAL A 75 5.43 5.86 -14.44
CA VAL A 75 4.34 4.95 -14.83
C VAL A 75 3.01 5.69 -14.79
N GLN A 76 2.18 5.42 -15.78
CA GLN A 76 0.82 5.95 -15.81
C GLN A 76 -0.08 5.11 -14.91
N GLY A 77 -0.61 5.70 -13.84
CA GLY A 77 -1.46 5.01 -12.88
C GLY A 77 -0.71 4.57 -11.62
N GLU A 78 -1.01 3.37 -11.14
CA GLU A 78 -0.50 2.86 -9.86
C GLU A 78 0.83 2.12 -10.06
N ALA A 79 1.82 2.46 -9.24
CA ALA A 79 3.16 1.91 -9.37
C ALA A 79 3.24 0.42 -9.06
N ASP A 80 2.34 -0.09 -8.22
CA ASP A 80 2.29 -1.48 -7.83
C ASP A 80 1.90 -2.41 -8.97
N LEU A 81 0.93 -2.03 -9.80
CA LEU A 81 0.55 -2.77 -11.01
C LEU A 81 1.70 -2.84 -12.00
N ALA A 82 2.39 -1.71 -12.23
CA ALA A 82 3.55 -1.67 -13.12
C ALA A 82 4.71 -2.54 -12.61
N ILE A 83 4.98 -2.50 -11.30
CA ILE A 83 5.99 -3.33 -10.65
C ILE A 83 5.62 -4.81 -10.77
N ARG A 84 4.36 -5.20 -10.54
CA ARG A 84 3.91 -6.60 -10.71
C ARG A 84 4.06 -7.08 -12.15
N SER A 85 3.66 -6.26 -13.13
CA SER A 85 3.85 -6.58 -14.55
C SER A 85 5.33 -6.80 -14.87
N ARG A 86 6.18 -5.88 -14.42
CA ARG A 86 7.63 -5.98 -14.64
C ARG A 86 8.23 -7.19 -13.94
N ALA A 87 7.78 -7.50 -12.73
CA ALA A 87 8.21 -8.69 -12.00
C ALA A 87 7.79 -9.97 -12.73
N ARG A 88 6.59 -10.02 -13.31
CA ARG A 88 6.13 -11.14 -14.15
C ARG A 88 7.02 -11.36 -15.36
N GLU A 89 7.35 -10.29 -16.07
CA GLU A 89 8.27 -10.34 -17.22
C GLU A 89 9.63 -10.89 -16.78
N LEU A 90 10.18 -10.36 -15.69
CA LEU A 90 11.49 -10.77 -15.17
C LEU A 90 11.48 -12.17 -14.55
N ALA A 91 10.34 -12.67 -14.08
CA ALA A 91 10.22 -14.01 -13.52
C ALA A 91 10.44 -15.13 -14.55
N THR A 92 10.33 -14.82 -15.85
CA THR A 92 10.69 -15.75 -16.94
C THR A 92 12.21 -15.80 -17.19
N SER A 93 12.97 -14.89 -16.59
CA SER A 93 14.44 -14.91 -16.62
C SER A 93 15.02 -15.69 -15.44
N THR A 94 16.30 -16.07 -15.51
CA THR A 94 17.03 -16.71 -14.41
C THR A 94 17.39 -15.75 -13.26
N LYS A 95 16.90 -14.50 -13.29
CA LYS A 95 17.24 -13.48 -12.30
C LYS A 95 16.33 -13.56 -11.08
N LEU A 96 16.91 -13.34 -9.90
CA LEU A 96 16.15 -13.11 -8.68
C LEU A 96 15.45 -11.74 -8.76
N VAL A 97 14.14 -11.73 -8.52
CA VAL A 97 13.33 -10.51 -8.44
C VAL A 97 12.92 -10.27 -6.99
N VAL A 98 13.27 -9.11 -6.46
CA VAL A 98 12.90 -8.67 -5.11
C VAL A 98 12.16 -7.35 -5.22
N VAL A 99 10.97 -7.28 -4.61
CA VAL A 99 10.21 -6.04 -4.51
C VAL A 99 10.50 -5.39 -3.16
N VAL A 100 10.73 -4.08 -3.16
CA VAL A 100 10.87 -3.29 -1.92
C VAL A 100 9.68 -2.34 -1.84
N ALA A 101 8.75 -2.62 -0.93
CA ALA A 101 7.56 -1.80 -0.76
C ALA A 101 6.99 -1.97 0.65
N ASN A 102 6.34 -0.93 1.19
CA ASN A 102 5.63 -1.07 2.46
C ASN A 102 4.22 -1.67 2.29
N ASP A 103 3.66 -1.57 1.10
CA ASP A 103 2.34 -2.09 0.78
C ASP A 103 2.34 -3.63 0.80
N ALA A 104 1.31 -4.21 1.41
CA ALA A 104 1.16 -5.65 1.54
C ALA A 104 0.44 -6.28 0.34
N ASP A 105 -0.24 -5.49 -0.50
CA ASP A 105 -1.02 -6.00 -1.62
C ASP A 105 -0.14 -6.72 -2.66
N TYR A 106 1.17 -6.38 -2.72
CA TYR A 106 2.16 -7.10 -3.52
C TYR A 106 2.22 -8.60 -3.21
N CYS A 107 1.86 -9.04 -2.00
CA CYS A 107 1.84 -10.45 -1.63
C CYS A 107 0.70 -11.23 -2.31
N LEU A 108 -0.34 -10.55 -2.79
CA LEU A 108 -1.51 -11.20 -3.39
C LEU A 108 -1.21 -11.70 -4.81
N GLY A 109 -0.28 -11.07 -5.54
CA GLY A 109 0.12 -11.51 -6.87
C GLY A 109 1.01 -12.77 -6.85
N PRO A 110 0.83 -13.76 -7.75
CA PRO A 110 1.72 -14.92 -7.86
C PRO A 110 3.13 -14.60 -8.42
N GLU A 111 3.30 -13.42 -9.02
CA GLU A 111 4.50 -12.91 -9.68
C GLU A 111 5.57 -12.53 -8.66
N ILE A 112 5.13 -12.07 -7.49
CA ILE A 112 6.02 -11.64 -6.42
C ILE A 112 6.25 -12.82 -5.48
N LYS A 113 7.51 -13.25 -5.42
CA LYS A 113 7.98 -14.29 -4.50
C LYS A 113 8.67 -13.71 -3.26
N TRP A 114 9.38 -12.60 -3.44
CA TRP A 114 10.16 -11.95 -2.40
C TRP A 114 9.76 -10.49 -2.24
N LEU A 115 9.33 -10.12 -1.03
CA LEU A 115 9.00 -8.75 -0.66
C LEU A 115 9.86 -8.31 0.54
N LEU A 116 10.51 -7.15 0.42
CA LEU A 116 11.20 -6.47 1.51
C LEU A 116 10.35 -5.28 1.97
N ARG A 117 9.81 -5.35 3.19
CA ARG A 117 9.06 -4.24 3.78
C ARG A 117 9.97 -3.40 4.67
N PRO A 118 10.09 -2.08 4.45
CA PRO A 118 10.84 -1.21 5.35
C PRO A 118 10.23 -1.21 6.76
N TRP A 119 11.05 -1.36 7.79
CA TRP A 119 10.68 -1.30 9.21
C TRP A 119 11.76 -0.55 10.00
N GLY A 120 11.54 0.75 10.24
CA GLY A 120 12.56 1.61 10.82
C GLY A 120 13.80 1.69 9.92
N SER A 121 14.97 1.36 10.46
CA SER A 121 16.25 1.31 9.73
C SER A 121 16.54 -0.06 9.08
N ARG A 122 15.58 -0.98 9.09
CA ARG A 122 15.75 -2.37 8.62
C ARG A 122 14.68 -2.75 7.60
N TYR A 123 14.83 -3.93 7.02
CA TYR A 123 13.82 -4.57 6.18
C TYR A 123 13.33 -5.86 6.82
N ILE A 124 12.02 -6.10 6.73
CA ILE A 124 11.42 -7.41 7.00
C ILE A 124 11.29 -8.12 5.66
N GLN A 125 11.92 -9.28 5.55
CA GLN A 125 11.89 -10.11 4.35
C GLN A 125 10.75 -11.12 4.42
N TYR A 126 9.93 -11.12 3.37
CA TYR A 126 8.88 -12.09 3.14
C TYR A 126 9.24 -12.95 1.94
N ASP A 127 9.58 -14.21 2.21
CA ASP A 127 9.53 -15.28 1.23
C ASP A 127 8.08 -15.77 1.17
N ILE A 128 7.32 -15.29 0.19
CA ILE A 128 5.87 -15.44 0.20
C ILE A 128 5.45 -16.93 0.13
N PRO A 129 6.02 -17.79 -0.75
CA PRO A 129 5.80 -19.23 -0.69
C PRO A 129 6.01 -19.82 0.71
N THR A 130 7.16 -19.58 1.34
CA THR A 130 7.45 -20.09 2.69
C THR A 130 6.47 -19.53 3.73
N CYS A 131 6.05 -18.27 3.61
CA CYS A 131 5.03 -17.67 4.49
C CYS A 131 3.68 -18.37 4.32
N LEU A 132 3.26 -18.65 3.09
CA LEU A 132 2.01 -19.33 2.77
C LEU A 132 1.99 -20.77 3.30
N ASP A 133 3.08 -21.50 3.13
CA ASP A 133 3.25 -22.85 3.66
C ASP A 133 3.12 -22.87 5.18
N LYS A 134 3.77 -21.92 5.87
CA LYS A 134 3.70 -21.80 7.34
C LYS A 134 2.29 -21.51 7.86
N VAL A 135 1.48 -20.79 7.08
CA VAL A 135 0.08 -20.52 7.46
C VAL A 135 -0.89 -21.52 6.86
N ALA A 136 -0.41 -22.55 6.16
CA ALA A 136 -1.22 -23.57 5.48
C ALA A 136 -2.32 -22.93 4.62
N LEU A 137 -1.92 -22.05 3.69
CA LEU A 137 -2.79 -21.45 2.69
C LEU A 137 -2.20 -21.66 1.30
N SER A 138 -3.04 -22.04 0.34
CA SER A 138 -2.67 -21.96 -1.08
C SER A 138 -2.57 -20.49 -1.52
N ARG A 139 -1.92 -20.24 -2.65
CA ARG A 139 -1.88 -18.89 -3.24
C ARG A 139 -3.28 -18.37 -3.56
N ALA A 140 -4.14 -19.23 -4.10
CA ALA A 140 -5.51 -18.88 -4.47
C ALA A 140 -6.35 -18.53 -3.22
N GLN A 141 -6.22 -19.32 -2.16
CA GLN A 141 -6.83 -19.04 -0.86
C GLN A 141 -6.35 -17.70 -0.29
N TYR A 142 -5.05 -17.40 -0.37
CA TYR A 142 -4.53 -16.12 0.11
C TYR A 142 -5.03 -14.92 -0.70
N GLN A 143 -5.18 -15.07 -2.01
CA GLN A 143 -5.81 -14.05 -2.86
C GLN A 143 -7.27 -13.81 -2.47
N ALA A 144 -8.04 -14.88 -2.31
CA ALA A 144 -9.42 -14.80 -1.84
C ALA A 144 -9.49 -14.11 -0.46
N LEU A 145 -8.56 -14.42 0.44
CA LEU A 145 -8.46 -13.78 1.75
C LEU A 145 -8.25 -12.27 1.61
N GLY A 146 -7.38 -11.82 0.71
CA GLY A 146 -7.19 -10.40 0.40
C GLY A 146 -8.50 -9.74 -0.02
N VAL A 147 -9.20 -10.34 -0.98
CA VAL A 147 -10.49 -9.82 -1.46
C VAL A 147 -11.50 -9.65 -0.32
N VAL A 148 -11.63 -10.64 0.58
CA VAL A 148 -12.64 -10.60 1.64
C VAL A 148 -12.23 -9.84 2.91
N SER A 149 -10.95 -9.47 3.06
CA SER A 149 -10.40 -8.90 4.31
C SER A 149 -10.02 -7.42 4.22
N HIS A 150 -10.54 -6.72 3.21
CA HIS A 150 -10.16 -5.35 2.83
C HIS A 150 -8.80 -5.26 2.14
N THR A 151 -8.83 -4.76 0.90
CA THR A 151 -7.66 -4.28 0.14
C THR A 151 -7.99 -2.90 -0.39
N ASP A 152 -7.05 -2.25 -1.07
CA ASP A 152 -7.34 -0.99 -1.74
C ASP A 152 -8.41 -1.14 -2.86
N TYR A 153 -8.68 -2.38 -3.28
CA TYR A 153 -9.65 -2.73 -4.32
C TYR A 153 -10.93 -3.41 -3.81
N SER A 154 -11.02 -3.72 -2.51
CA SER A 154 -12.16 -4.45 -1.95
C SER A 154 -12.52 -4.03 -0.53
N PHE A 155 -13.82 -4.11 -0.20
CA PHE A 155 -14.27 -3.91 1.18
C PHE A 155 -14.25 -5.23 1.95
N ASN A 156 -13.92 -5.16 3.25
CA ASN A 156 -14.07 -6.30 4.13
C ASN A 156 -15.54 -6.77 4.17
N LEU A 157 -15.75 -8.08 4.32
CA LEU A 157 -17.08 -8.59 4.61
C LEU A 157 -17.59 -8.02 5.95
N PRO A 158 -18.79 -7.42 5.99
CA PRO A 158 -19.31 -6.83 7.21
C PRO A 158 -19.33 -7.82 8.37
N ARG A 159 -18.90 -7.38 9.56
CA ARG A 159 -18.90 -8.14 10.82
C ARG A 159 -17.93 -9.33 10.89
N LEU A 160 -17.10 -9.55 9.86
CA LEU A 160 -16.06 -10.58 9.90
C LEU A 160 -14.69 -9.95 10.12
N GLY A 161 -13.97 -10.44 11.13
CA GLY A 161 -12.57 -10.09 11.35
C GLY A 161 -11.66 -11.00 10.53
N ILE A 162 -10.39 -10.58 10.37
CA ILE A 162 -9.40 -11.32 9.58
C ILE A 162 -9.23 -12.78 10.04
N ALA A 163 -9.30 -13.05 11.35
CA ALA A 163 -9.21 -14.41 11.88
C ALA A 163 -10.39 -15.29 11.46
N THR A 164 -11.60 -14.71 11.37
CA THR A 164 -12.79 -15.42 10.90
C THR A 164 -12.71 -15.67 9.40
N ASN A 165 -12.29 -14.67 8.63
CA ASN A 165 -12.08 -14.81 7.18
C ASN A 165 -11.06 -15.92 6.88
N ILE A 166 -9.93 -15.98 7.60
CA ILE A 166 -8.93 -17.05 7.44
C ILE A 166 -9.55 -18.43 7.68
N LYS A 167 -10.35 -18.59 8.74
CA LYS A 167 -11.00 -19.88 9.05
C LYS A 167 -11.95 -20.33 7.95
N ILE A 168 -12.75 -19.40 7.41
CA ILE A 168 -13.68 -19.68 6.31
C ILE A 168 -12.91 -20.08 5.06
N ILE A 169 -11.92 -19.28 4.65
CA ILE A 169 -11.13 -19.54 3.43
C ILE A 169 -10.40 -20.88 3.51
N LYS A 170 -9.83 -21.24 4.67
CA LYS A 170 -9.18 -22.55 4.87
C LYS A 170 -10.12 -23.73 4.73
N ALA A 171 -11.42 -23.53 4.99
CA ALA A 171 -12.43 -24.57 4.87
C ALA A 171 -12.91 -24.75 3.41
N ILE A 172 -12.58 -23.81 2.52
CA ILE A 172 -12.90 -23.90 1.10
C ILE A 172 -11.74 -24.65 0.43
N SER A 173 -12.04 -25.83 -0.13
CA SER A 173 -11.08 -26.59 -0.93
C SER A 173 -10.72 -25.82 -2.22
N ASP A 174 -9.46 -25.95 -2.66
CA ASP A 174 -9.00 -25.43 -3.95
C ASP A 174 -9.80 -26.01 -5.14
#